data_AF-A0AAE0TC87-F1
#
_entry.id   AF-A0AAE0TC87-F1
#
_cell.length_a   1.000
_cell.length_b   1.000
_cell.length_c   1.000
_cell.angle_alpha   90.00
_cell.angle_beta   90.00
_cell.angle_gamma   90.00
#
_symmetry.space_group_name_H-M   'P 1'
#
loop_
_entity.id
_entity.type
_entity.pdbx_description
1 polymer ?
#
loop_
_entity_poly.entity_id
_entity_poly.type
_entity_poly.pdbx_seq_one_letter_code
_entity_poly.pdbx_strand_id
1 'polypeptide(L)'
;MGTPRPEDNADAYNTANVSGKADNFKNSRFMLIHGTGDDNVHFQNSVQLMRALTEADISFRTQIYTDQQHSLSGGNTHRHLYHTMEEFLLECFTGKSGKFEKS
;
A
#
# COMPACT_ATOMS: atom_id res chain seq x y z
N MET A 1 -4.51 14.17 17.05
CA MET A 1 -4.16 13.10 18.01
C MET A 1 -3.28 13.62 19.16
N GLY A 2 -3.33 14.90 19.55
CA GLY A 2 -2.32 15.44 20.48
C GLY A 2 -0.92 15.49 19.86
N THR A 3 0.11 15.60 20.69
CA THR A 3 1.53 15.57 20.29
C THR A 3 2.11 14.16 20.44
N PRO A 4 3.06 13.74 19.57
CA PRO A 4 3.70 12.42 19.64
C PRO A 4 4.77 12.35 20.74
N ARG A 5 4.59 13.11 21.83
CA ARG A 5 5.51 13.11 22.96
C ARG A 5 5.12 12.04 23.98
N PRO A 6 6.09 11.45 24.70
CA PRO A 6 5.81 10.46 25.74
C PRO A 6 4.76 10.91 26.75
N GLU A 7 4.78 12.20 27.09
CA GLU A 7 3.90 12.83 28.08
C GLU A 7 2.46 13.10 27.60
N ASP A 8 2.15 12.92 26.31
CA ASP A 8 0.86 13.31 25.73
C ASP A 8 0.20 12.11 25.05
N ASN A 9 0.70 11.67 23.89
CA ASN A 9 0.01 10.60 23.15
C ASN A 9 0.93 9.67 22.35
N ALA A 10 2.21 9.53 22.73
CA ALA A 10 3.16 8.66 22.05
C ALA A 10 2.64 7.22 21.85
N ASP A 11 1.93 6.67 22.82
CA ASP A 11 1.40 5.29 22.73
C ASP A 11 0.34 5.12 21.64
N ALA A 12 -0.52 6.13 21.43
CA ALA A 12 -1.49 6.08 20.33
C ALA A 12 -0.80 6.21 18.96
N TYR A 13 0.25 7.04 18.86
CA TYR A 13 1.07 7.13 17.65
C TYR A 13 1.79 5.81 17.36
N ASN A 14 2.35 5.15 18.38
CA ASN A 14 3.00 3.85 18.24
C ASN A 14 2.00 2.74 17.87
N THR A 15 0.82 2.72 18.50
CA THR A 15 -0.21 1.72 18.22
C THR A 15 -0.80 1.86 16.82
N ALA A 16 -0.92 3.09 16.32
CA ALA A 16 -1.41 3.38 14.97
C ALA A 16 -0.36 3.12 13.88
N ASN A 17 0.91 2.89 14.24
CA ASN A 17 1.97 2.59 13.29
C ASN A 17 1.82 1.16 12.73
N VAL A 18 1.30 1.08 11.49
CA VAL A 18 1.10 -0.19 10.77
C VAL A 18 2.41 -0.90 10.48
N SER A 19 3.52 -0.17 10.32
CA SER A 19 4.85 -0.75 10.07
C SER A 19 5.32 -1.61 11.24
N GLY A 20 4.96 -1.25 12.48
CA GLY A 20 5.24 -2.06 13.68
C GLY A 20 4.39 -3.33 13.80
N LYS A 21 3.44 -3.53 12.88
CA LYS A 21 2.49 -4.65 12.85
C LYS A 21 2.61 -5.47 11.56
N ALA A 22 3.77 -5.41 10.90
CA ALA A 22 4.04 -6.11 9.63
C ALA A 22 3.66 -7.61 9.70
N ASP A 23 3.92 -8.27 10.83
CA ASP A 23 3.59 -9.69 11.04
C ASP A 23 2.10 -10.04 10.83
N ASN A 24 1.18 -9.09 11.00
CA ASN A 24 -0.25 -9.31 10.74
C ASN A 24 -0.55 -9.55 9.25
N PHE A 25 0.39 -9.23 8.35
CA PHE A 25 0.24 -9.43 6.91
C PHE A 25 0.73 -10.80 6.42
N LYS A 26 1.37 -11.63 7.28
CA LYS A 26 1.96 -12.92 6.89
C LYS A 26 1.01 -13.88 6.16
N ASN A 27 -0.27 -13.89 6.56
CA ASN A 27 -1.28 -14.77 5.98
C ASN A 27 -2.27 -14.03 5.05
N SER A 28 -1.91 -12.82 4.63
CA SER A 28 -2.79 -11.94 3.85
C SER A 28 -2.19 -11.66 2.48
N ARG A 29 -3.04 -11.61 1.46
CA ARG A 29 -2.65 -11.01 0.18
C ARG A 29 -2.73 -9.51 0.33
N PHE A 30 -1.58 -8.85 0.25
CA PHE A 30 -1.49 -7.40 0.46
C PHE A 30 -0.97 -6.70 -0.80
N MET A 31 -1.65 -5.62 -1.18
CA MET A 31 -1.24 -4.73 -2.25
C MET A 31 -1.18 -3.29 -1.75
N LEU A 32 -0.04 -2.63 -1.94
CA LEU A 32 0.17 -1.22 -1.61
C LEU A 32 0.20 -0.37 -2.89
N ILE A 33 -0.57 0.70 -2.94
CA ILE A 33 -0.62 1.61 -4.10
C ILE A 33 -0.37 3.04 -3.62
N HIS A 34 0.58 3.75 -4.24
CA HIS A 34 0.90 5.14 -3.86
C HIS A 34 1.47 5.96 -5.03
N GLY A 35 1.11 7.24 -5.09
CA GLY A 35 1.71 8.21 -6.02
C GLY A 35 2.98 8.89 -5.48
N THR A 36 4.07 8.97 -6.25
CA THR A 36 5.33 9.57 -5.74
C THR A 36 5.26 11.09 -5.54
N GLY A 37 4.26 11.75 -6.15
CA GLY A 37 4.04 13.19 -6.06
C GLY A 37 2.96 13.59 -5.05
N ASP A 38 2.60 12.70 -4.12
CA ASP A 38 1.61 12.97 -3.09
C ASP A 38 2.13 14.00 -2.07
N ASP A 39 1.51 15.17 -2.08
CA ASP A 39 1.80 16.34 -1.26
C ASP A 39 1.07 16.33 0.09
N ASN A 40 0.09 15.43 0.27
CA ASN A 40 -0.74 15.34 1.47
C ASN A 40 -0.37 14.12 2.33
N VAL A 41 -0.17 12.95 1.71
CA VAL A 41 0.32 11.73 2.36
C VAL A 41 1.65 11.36 1.74
N HIS A 42 2.73 11.81 2.36
CA HIS A 42 4.07 11.60 1.83
C HIS A 42 4.36 10.12 1.55
N PHE A 43 4.94 9.88 0.37
CA PHE A 43 5.37 8.55 -0.09
C PHE A 43 6.29 7.83 0.91
N GLN A 44 6.98 8.58 1.78
CA GLN A 44 7.79 8.04 2.87
C GLN A 44 7.01 7.06 3.78
N ASN A 45 5.71 7.29 4.01
CA ASN A 45 4.88 6.38 4.80
C ASN A 45 4.80 4.98 4.17
N SER A 46 4.56 4.94 2.86
CA SER A 46 4.51 3.69 2.11
C SER A 46 5.87 3.00 2.08
N VAL A 47 6.96 3.75 1.92
CA VAL A 47 8.33 3.19 1.94
C VAL A 47 8.67 2.59 3.30
N GLN A 48 8.26 3.20 4.40
CA GLN A 48 8.47 2.63 5.75
C GLN A 48 7.73 1.30 5.93
N LEU A 49 6.49 1.20 5.45
CA LEU A 49 5.74 -0.06 5.51
C LEU A 49 6.36 -1.13 4.60
N MET A 50 6.75 -0.78 3.37
CA MET A 50 7.44 -1.71 2.46
C MET A 50 8.73 -2.24 3.07
N ARG A 51 9.52 -1.38 3.72
CA ARG A 51 10.73 -1.78 4.44
C ARG A 51 10.41 -2.79 5.55
N ALA A 52 9.42 -2.50 6.39
CA ALA A 52 9.04 -3.38 7.49
C ALA A 52 8.53 -4.75 6.99
N LEU A 53 7.73 -4.78 5.93
CA LEU A 53 7.27 -6.03 5.30
C LEU A 53 8.44 -6.84 4.71
N THR A 54 9.41 -6.15 4.08
CA THR A 54 10.61 -6.78 3.53
C THR A 54 11.51 -7.35 4.62
N GLU A 55 11.75 -6.59 5.70
CA GLU A 55 12.54 -7.06 6.86
C GLU A 55 11.89 -8.26 7.57
N ALA A 56 10.57 -8.39 7.50
CA ALA A 56 9.80 -9.50 8.05
C ALA A 56 9.63 -10.71 7.10
N ASP A 57 10.23 -10.67 5.90
CA ASP A 57 10.09 -11.68 4.84
C ASP A 57 8.61 -11.93 4.42
N ILE A 58 7.84 -10.86 4.33
CA ILE A 58 6.42 -10.91 3.96
C ILE A 58 6.28 -10.47 2.51
N SER A 59 5.71 -11.35 1.68
CA SER A 59 5.42 -11.04 0.28
C SER A 59 4.25 -10.04 0.16
N PHE A 60 4.42 -9.01 -0.66
CA PHE A 60 3.39 -8.03 -0.99
C PHE A 60 3.53 -7.56 -2.45
N ARG A 61 2.44 -7.03 -3.00
CA ARG A 61 2.42 -6.38 -4.32
C ARG A 61 2.46 -4.87 -4.13
N THR A 62 3.16 -4.17 -5.02
CA THR A 62 3.16 -2.70 -5.01
C THR A 62 2.84 -2.16 -6.41
N GLN A 63 2.09 -1.06 -6.47
CA GLN A 63 1.92 -0.25 -7.68
C GLN A 63 2.23 1.20 -7.35
N ILE A 64 3.28 1.73 -7.97
CA ILE A 64 3.70 3.12 -7.78
C ILE A 64 3.30 3.90 -9.02
N TYR A 65 2.74 5.10 -8.82
CA TYR A 65 2.42 6.02 -9.91
C TYR A 65 3.30 7.26 -9.82
N THR A 66 4.19 7.46 -10.79
CA THR A 66 5.11 8.59 -10.81
C THR A 66 4.39 9.90 -11.11
N ASP A 67 4.80 10.98 -10.44
CA ASP A 67 4.30 12.35 -10.62
C ASP A 67 2.79 12.53 -10.35
N GLN A 68 2.16 11.53 -9.74
CA GLN A 68 0.76 11.58 -9.35
C GLN A 68 0.62 12.06 -7.91
N GLN A 69 -0.24 13.05 -7.72
CA GLN A 69 -0.68 13.56 -6.41
C GLN A 69 -1.70 12.60 -5.76
N HIS A 70 -2.18 12.97 -4.58
CA HIS A 70 -3.08 12.15 -3.75
C HIS A 70 -4.32 11.60 -4.48
N SER A 71 -4.83 12.34 -5.46
CA SER A 71 -6.02 11.96 -6.24
C SER A 71 -5.78 10.82 -7.23
N LEU A 72 -4.52 10.49 -7.55
CA LEU A 72 -4.13 9.58 -8.65
C LEU A 72 -4.93 9.88 -9.94
N SER A 73 -5.24 11.16 -10.16
CA SER A 73 -6.19 11.61 -11.16
C SER A 73 -5.51 11.96 -12.46
N GLY A 74 -6.06 11.50 -13.57
CA GLY A 74 -5.67 11.94 -14.91
C GLY A 74 -5.40 10.80 -15.88
N GLY A 75 -5.82 10.99 -17.12
CA GLY A 75 -5.50 10.12 -18.26
C GLY A 75 -5.65 8.62 -17.99
N ASN A 76 -4.62 7.87 -18.37
CA ASN A 76 -4.60 6.42 -18.22
C ASN A 76 -4.26 5.95 -16.79
N THR A 77 -3.78 6.83 -15.90
CA THR A 77 -3.43 6.49 -14.50
C THR A 77 -4.65 5.94 -13.78
N HIS A 78 -5.77 6.65 -13.83
CA HIS A 78 -7.01 6.25 -13.16
C HIS A 78 -7.53 4.92 -13.72
N ARG A 79 -7.53 4.75 -15.04
CA ARG A 79 -7.93 3.48 -15.67
C ARG A 79 -7.01 2.33 -15.25
N HIS A 80 -5.69 2.56 -15.24
CA HIS A 80 -4.71 1.58 -14.81
C HIS A 80 -4.90 1.20 -13.35
N LEU A 81 -5.24 2.16 -12.48
CA LEU A 81 -5.51 1.92 -11.07
C LEU A 81 -6.63 0.90 -10.88
N TYR A 82 -7.77 1.14 -11.52
CA TYR A 82 -8.92 0.24 -11.42
C TYR A 82 -8.63 -1.14 -12.02
N HIS A 83 -7.98 -1.23 -13.18
CA HIS A 83 -7.59 -2.54 -13.74
C HIS A 83 -6.60 -3.29 -12.83
N THR A 84 -5.66 -2.58 -12.22
CA THR A 84 -4.68 -3.19 -11.31
C THR A 84 -5.37 -3.74 -10.05
N MET A 85 -6.31 -2.99 -9.49
CA MET A 85 -7.13 -3.43 -8.37
C MET A 85 -8.01 -4.62 -8.74
N GLU A 86 -8.65 -4.58 -9.92
CA GLU A 86 -9.47 -5.67 -10.44
C GLU A 86 -8.65 -6.96 -10.60
N GLU A 87 -7.48 -6.88 -11.24
CA GLU A 87 -6.56 -8.01 -11.41
C GLU A 87 -6.17 -8.61 -10.05
N PHE A 88 -5.81 -7.76 -9.08
CA PHE A 88 -5.43 -8.22 -7.75
C PHE A 88 -6.60 -8.89 -7.00
N LEU A 89 -7.80 -8.32 -7.06
CA LEU A 89 -8.98 -8.89 -6.39
C LEU A 89 -9.43 -10.20 -7.05
N LEU A 90 -9.40 -10.27 -8.38
CA LEU A 90 -9.69 -11.52 -9.11
C LEU A 90 -8.69 -12.60 -8.73
N GLU A 91 -7.39 -12.29 -8.68
CA GLU A 91 -6.37 -13.20 -8.18
C GLU A 91 -6.73 -13.67 -6.77
N CYS A 92 -7.04 -12.75 -5.85
CA CYS A 92 -7.41 -13.03 -4.45
C CYS A 92 -8.58 -13.99 -4.31
N PHE A 93 -9.68 -13.78 -5.05
CA PHE A 93 -10.91 -14.55 -4.85
C PHE A 93 -11.02 -15.79 -5.73
N THR A 94 -10.34 -15.82 -6.88
CA THR A 94 -10.46 -16.92 -7.85
C THR A 94 -9.21 -17.78 -7.94
N GLY A 95 -8.07 -17.31 -7.44
CA GLY A 95 -6.77 -17.96 -7.59
C GLY A 95 -6.21 -17.90 -9.02
N LYS A 96 -6.89 -17.25 -9.96
CA LYS A 96 -6.45 -17.10 -11.36
C LYS A 96 -5.90 -15.69 -11.60
N SER A 97 -4.73 -15.56 -12.21
CA SER A 97 -4.23 -14.26 -12.67
C SER A 97 -4.96 -13.83 -13.94
N GLY A 98 -5.53 -12.61 -13.93
CA GLY A 98 -6.37 -12.07 -15.00
C GLY A 98 -5.69 -11.83 -16.35
N LYS A 99 -4.41 -12.18 -16.51
CA LYS A 99 -3.69 -12.16 -17.78
C LYS A 99 -3.06 -13.52 -17.99
N PHE A 100 -3.67 -14.34 -18.86
CA PHE A 100 -3.13 -15.44 -19.69
C PHE A 100 -4.22 -16.49 -20.00
N GLU A 101 -5.34 -16.07 -20.59
CA GLU A 101 -6.21 -16.97 -21.38
C GLU A 101 -6.76 -16.19 -22.59
N LYS A 102 -5.89 -15.87 -23.54
CA LYS A 102 -6.30 -15.71 -24.94
C LYS A 102 -5.30 -16.47 -25.80
N SER A 103 -5.73 -17.63 -26.29
CA SER A 103 -5.11 -18.36 -27.40
C SER A 103 -5.27 -17.59 -28.69
#